data_AF-A0A966PZF4-F1
#
_entry.id   AF-A0A966PZF4-F1
#
_cell.length_a   1.000
_cell.length_b   1.000
_cell.length_c   1.000
_cell.angle_alpha   90.00
_cell.angle_beta   90.00
_cell.angle_gamma   90.00
#
_symmetry.space_group_name_H-M   'P 1'
#
loop_
_entity.id
_entity.type
_entity.pdbx_description
1 polymer ?
#
loop_
_entity_poly.entity_id
_entity_poly.type
_entity_poly.pdbx_seq_one_letter_code
_entity_poly.pdbx_strand_id
1 'polypeptide(L)'
;MTSYVNPFTGDIIQPTDVSYVAYSIATNLTLVWPINGNTSTNVVARIMVITPSVNGLSVNLPPANQVSVGQDTLIKNPSAYELTIKDASGNVITTITAGGARYIYLTNNATTAGSWSSL
;
A
#
# COMPACT_ATOMS: atom_id res chain seq x y z
N MET A 1 -4.65 -7.94 16.84
CA MET A 1 -5.04 -8.30 15.47
C MET A 1 -4.96 -9.81 15.37
N THR A 2 -6.08 -10.50 15.17
CA THR A 2 -6.11 -11.97 15.04
C THR A 2 -5.74 -12.34 13.61
N SER A 3 -4.54 -12.86 13.39
CA SER A 3 -4.12 -13.43 12.10
C SER A 3 -4.51 -14.90 12.04
N TYR A 4 -5.05 -15.35 10.90
CA TYR A 4 -5.30 -16.76 10.65
C TYR A 4 -4.00 -17.40 10.13
N VAL A 5 -3.42 -18.29 10.94
CA VAL A 5 -2.21 -19.04 10.61
C VAL A 5 -2.62 -20.39 10.03
N ASN A 6 -1.96 -20.82 8.96
CA ASN A 6 -2.16 -22.14 8.38
C ASN A 6 -1.76 -23.21 9.42
N PRO A 7 -2.66 -24.10 9.84
CA PRO A 7 -2.36 -25.09 10.88
C PRO A 7 -1.33 -26.15 10.45
N PHE A 8 -1.01 -26.24 9.15
CA PHE A 8 -0.07 -27.21 8.60
C PHE A 8 1.33 -26.64 8.33
N THR A 9 1.42 -25.36 7.95
CA THR A 9 2.71 -24.75 7.57
C THR A 9 3.17 -23.64 8.50
N GLY A 10 2.29 -23.13 9.37
CA GLY A 10 2.61 -21.99 10.23
C GLY A 10 2.64 -20.64 9.48
N ASP A 11 2.35 -20.64 8.18
CA ASP A 11 2.32 -19.43 7.36
C ASP A 11 1.06 -18.60 7.62
N ILE A 12 1.16 -17.28 7.46
CA ILE A 12 -0.01 -16.40 7.50
C ILE A 12 -0.86 -16.67 6.26
N ILE A 13 -2.10 -17.09 6.45
CA ILE A 13 -3.07 -17.12 5.35
C ILE A 13 -3.54 -15.68 5.14
N GLN A 14 -3.03 -15.08 4.07
CA GLN A 14 -3.50 -13.78 3.62
C GLN A 14 -4.81 -13.96 2.86
N PRO A 15 -5.89 -13.25 3.23
CA PRO A 15 -7.09 -13.23 2.40
C PRO A 15 -6.74 -12.66 1.02
N THR A 16 -7.49 -13.06 0.00
CA THR A 16 -7.38 -12.51 -1.36
C THR A 16 -7.64 -11.00 -1.41
N ASP A 17 -8.20 -10.45 -0.34
CA ASP A 17 -8.46 -9.04 -0.13
C ASP A 17 -8.16 -8.68 1.33
N VAL A 18 -7.12 -7.89 1.55
CA VAL A 18 -6.70 -7.45 2.87
C VAL A 18 -7.43 -6.15 3.20
N SER A 19 -8.35 -6.20 4.17
CA SER A 19 -9.18 -5.03 4.48
C SER A 19 -8.43 -3.91 5.19
N TYR A 20 -7.47 -4.23 6.06
CA TYR A 20 -6.78 -3.26 6.90
C TYR A 20 -5.34 -3.66 7.23
N VAL A 21 -4.40 -2.71 7.11
CA VAL A 21 -3.03 -2.84 7.62
C VAL A 21 -2.55 -1.50 8.22
N ALA A 22 -1.65 -1.57 9.20
CA ALA A 22 -0.92 -0.44 9.73
C ALA A 22 0.60 -0.63 9.62
N TYR A 23 1.30 0.40 9.15
CA TYR A 23 2.75 0.43 8.99
C TYR A 23 3.35 1.59 9.79
N SER A 24 4.44 1.33 10.52
CA SER A 24 5.32 2.37 11.05
C SER A 24 6.65 2.27 10.32
N ILE A 25 7.06 3.33 9.62
CA ILE A 25 8.19 3.29 8.69
C ILE A 25 9.27 4.30 9.09
N ALA A 26 10.53 3.86 9.03
CA ALA A 26 11.71 4.72 9.18
C ALA A 26 12.57 4.80 7.91
N THR A 27 12.22 4.02 6.91
CA THR A 27 12.79 4.01 5.56
C THR A 27 11.66 3.92 4.55
N ASN A 28 11.97 4.13 3.27
CA ASN A 28 10.99 3.94 2.20
C ASN A 28 10.45 2.50 2.22
N LEU A 29 9.18 2.35 1.88
CA LEU A 29 8.47 1.08 1.88
C LEU A 29 8.01 0.75 0.46
N THR A 30 8.29 -0.47 0.01
CA THR A 30 7.71 -1.01 -1.24
C THR A 30 6.67 -2.05 -0.89
N LEU A 31 5.45 -1.84 -1.39
CA LEU A 31 4.33 -2.75 -1.16
C LEU A 31 4.19 -3.78 -2.29
N VAL A 32 3.49 -4.86 -1.99
CA VAL A 32 3.10 -5.91 -2.95
C VAL A 32 1.59 -6.13 -2.93
N TRP A 33 1.02 -6.67 -4.00
CA TRP A 33 -0.38 -7.10 -3.97
C TRP A 33 -0.54 -8.37 -3.11
N PRO A 34 -1.66 -8.50 -2.36
CA PRO A 34 -1.96 -9.69 -1.55
C PRO A 34 -2.44 -10.84 -2.44
N ILE A 35 -1.55 -11.35 -3.29
CA ILE A 35 -1.81 -12.48 -4.18
C ILE A 35 -1.36 -13.77 -3.48
N ASN A 36 -2.12 -14.85 -3.67
CA ASN A 36 -1.81 -16.15 -3.08
C ASN A 36 -0.39 -16.61 -3.46
N GLY A 37 0.40 -17.05 -2.46
CA GLY A 37 1.79 -17.48 -2.62
C GLY A 37 2.83 -16.39 -2.35
N ASN A 38 2.41 -15.14 -2.11
CA ASN A 38 3.32 -14.10 -1.65
C ASN A 38 3.56 -14.23 -0.13
N THR A 39 4.81 -14.38 0.29
CA THR A 39 5.19 -14.48 1.71
C THR A 39 5.51 -13.13 2.35
N SER A 40 5.51 -12.04 1.56
CA SER A 40 5.73 -10.69 2.06
C SER A 40 4.56 -10.21 2.92
N THR A 41 4.90 -9.54 4.01
CA THR A 41 3.94 -8.88 4.91
C THR A 41 3.67 -7.42 4.54
N ASN A 42 4.42 -6.88 3.56
CA ASN A 42 4.30 -5.51 3.08
C ASN A 42 3.26 -5.42 1.96
N VAL A 43 2.02 -5.76 2.25
CA VAL A 43 0.92 -5.84 1.29
C VAL A 43 0.13 -4.54 1.19
N VAL A 44 -0.47 -4.28 0.03
CA VAL A 44 -1.54 -3.29 -0.08
C VAL A 44 -2.81 -3.83 0.56
N ALA A 45 -3.51 -2.95 1.29
CA ALA A 45 -4.82 -3.22 1.85
C ALA A 45 -5.83 -2.16 1.40
N ARG A 46 -7.13 -2.45 1.51
CA ARG A 46 -8.19 -1.46 1.24
C ARG A 46 -8.06 -0.21 2.11
N ILE A 47 -7.68 -0.38 3.38
CA ILE A 47 -7.39 0.70 4.31
C ILE A 47 -5.98 0.53 4.87
N MET A 48 -5.16 1.56 4.73
CA MET A 48 -3.80 1.60 5.25
C MET A 48 -3.59 2.79 6.18
N VAL A 49 -3.00 2.53 7.35
CA VAL A 49 -2.50 3.58 8.25
C VAL A 49 -0.99 3.54 8.19
N ILE A 50 -0.35 4.57 7.66
CA ILE A 50 1.09 4.61 7.46
C ILE A 50 1.65 5.79 8.24
N THR A 51 2.47 5.49 9.24
CA THR A 51 3.08 6.47 10.14
C THR A 51 4.58 6.58 9.83
N PRO A 52 5.02 7.56 9.02
CA PRO A 52 6.43 7.85 8.85
C PRO A 52 7.05 8.41 10.14
N SER A 53 8.32 8.08 10.40
CA SER A 53 9.07 8.59 11.56
C SER A 53 9.82 9.90 11.28
N VAL A 54 9.97 10.29 10.02
CA VAL A 54 10.65 11.52 9.54
C VAL A 54 10.03 12.01 8.23
N ASN A 55 10.32 13.26 7.85
CA ASN A 55 9.94 13.81 6.54
C ASN A 55 10.71 13.13 5.39
N GLY A 56 10.11 13.12 4.20
CA GLY A 56 10.76 12.65 2.97
C GLY A 56 10.64 11.14 2.72
N LEU A 57 9.95 10.40 3.60
CA LEU A 57 9.67 8.98 3.36
C LEU A 57 8.60 8.79 2.27
N SER A 58 8.78 7.74 1.49
CA SER A 58 7.83 7.36 0.45
C SER A 58 7.40 5.90 0.53
N VAL A 59 6.20 5.64 0.03
CA VAL A 59 5.65 4.31 -0.18
C VAL A 59 5.43 4.09 -1.67
N ASN A 60 6.01 3.04 -2.21
CA ASN A 60 5.77 2.60 -3.59
C ASN A 60 4.64 1.58 -3.60
N LEU A 61 3.59 1.89 -4.37
CA LEU A 61 2.54 0.93 -4.69
C LEU A 61 3.09 -0.17 -5.62
N PRO A 62 2.49 -1.37 -5.61
CA PRO A 62 2.96 -2.47 -6.43
C PRO A 62 2.67 -2.23 -7.92
N PRO A 63 3.25 -3.06 -8.81
CA PRO A 63 3.01 -2.99 -10.25
C PRO A 63 1.53 -2.93 -10.61
N ALA A 64 1.12 -1.88 -11.32
CA ALA A 64 -0.28 -1.67 -11.70
C ALA A 64 -0.80 -2.77 -12.64
N ASN A 65 0.06 -3.32 -13.50
CA ASN A 65 -0.27 -4.38 -14.44
C ASN A 65 -0.53 -5.77 -13.81
N GLN A 66 -0.48 -5.88 -12.48
CA GLN A 66 -0.80 -7.11 -11.75
C GLN A 66 -2.25 -7.13 -11.21
N VAL A 67 -2.98 -6.02 -11.35
CA VAL A 67 -4.37 -5.87 -10.88
C VAL A 67 -5.23 -5.18 -11.94
N SER A 68 -6.54 -5.22 -11.74
CA SER A 68 -7.50 -4.55 -12.62
C SER A 68 -7.60 -3.06 -12.34
N VAL A 69 -8.02 -2.29 -13.35
CA VAL A 69 -8.51 -0.91 -13.17
C VAL A 69 -9.62 -0.90 -12.12
N GLY A 70 -9.62 0.12 -11.27
CA GLY A 70 -10.52 0.23 -10.11
C GLY A 70 -9.95 -0.33 -8.81
N GLN A 71 -8.81 -1.03 -8.83
CA GLN A 71 -8.10 -1.39 -7.59
C GLN A 71 -7.77 -0.12 -6.80
N ASP A 72 -8.14 -0.12 -5.52
CA ASP A 72 -8.12 1.08 -4.68
C ASP A 72 -7.47 0.85 -3.31
N THR A 73 -7.17 1.97 -2.66
CA THR A 73 -6.76 2.00 -1.26
C THR A 73 -7.01 3.38 -0.64
N LEU A 74 -7.48 3.39 0.61
CA LEU A 74 -7.50 4.57 1.46
C LEU A 74 -6.25 4.58 2.33
N ILE A 75 -5.40 5.60 2.17
CA ILE A 75 -4.17 5.75 2.97
C ILE A 75 -4.32 6.91 3.94
N LYS A 76 -4.07 6.66 5.22
CA LYS A 76 -4.06 7.64 6.30
C LYS A 76 -2.64 7.83 6.81
N ASN A 77 -2.24 9.08 6.97
CA ASN A 77 -0.98 9.47 7.60
C ASN A 77 -1.29 10.20 8.92
N PRO A 78 -1.34 9.49 10.07
CA PRO A 78 -1.63 10.10 11.36
C PRO A 78 -0.42 10.82 11.97
N SER A 79 0.74 10.82 11.29
CA SER A 79 1.97 11.38 11.83
C SER A 79 2.05 12.91 11.68
N ALA A 80 3.11 13.49 12.24
CA ALA A 80 3.48 14.89 12.08
C ALA A 80 4.31 15.17 10.80
N TYR A 81 4.61 14.16 9.99
CA TYR A 81 5.50 14.25 8.83
C TYR A 81 4.73 14.00 7.54
N GLU A 82 5.20 14.53 6.42
CA GLU A 82 4.61 14.25 5.12
C GLU A 82 4.99 12.85 4.61
N LEU A 83 4.06 12.21 3.89
CA LEU A 83 4.24 10.91 3.28
C LEU A 83 4.02 10.99 1.77
N THR A 84 5.00 10.59 0.97
CA THR A 84 4.84 10.56 -0.49
C THR A 84 4.40 9.18 -0.96
N ILE A 85 3.34 9.11 -1.78
CA ILE A 85 2.91 7.87 -2.42
C ILE A 85 3.38 7.88 -3.86
N LYS A 86 4.03 6.79 -4.26
CA LYS A 86 4.61 6.60 -5.59
C LYS A 86 4.03 5.38 -6.27
N ASP A 87 4.08 5.38 -7.60
CA ASP A 87 3.84 4.17 -8.39
C ASP A 87 5.03 3.20 -8.33
N ALA A 88 4.89 2.06 -9.00
CA ALA A 88 5.92 1.02 -9.04
C ALA A 88 7.19 1.42 -9.82
N SER A 89 7.15 2.49 -10.62
CA SER A 89 8.31 3.05 -11.33
C SER A 89 8.95 4.22 -10.57
N GLY A 90 8.37 4.64 -9.45
CA GLY A 90 8.88 5.70 -8.58
C GLY A 90 8.33 7.09 -8.88
N ASN A 91 7.38 7.24 -9.83
CA ASN A 91 6.74 8.54 -10.05
C ASN A 91 5.78 8.85 -8.91
N VAL A 92 5.68 10.12 -8.53
CA VAL A 92 4.79 10.57 -7.46
C VAL A 92 3.35 10.53 -7.93
N ILE A 93 2.49 9.83 -7.19
CA ILE A 93 1.04 9.85 -7.36
C ILE A 93 0.45 11.01 -6.57
N THR A 94 0.82 11.11 -5.28
CA THR A 94 0.31 12.14 -4.37
C THR A 94 1.21 12.26 -3.13
N THR A 95 1.09 13.38 -2.42
CA THR A 95 1.68 13.57 -1.10
C THR A 95 0.57 13.74 -0.07
N ILE A 96 0.64 12.94 0.99
CA ILE A 96 -0.28 13.01 2.13
C ILE A 96 0.39 13.84 3.22
N THR A 97 -0.17 15.02 3.48
CA THR A 97 0.30 15.91 4.54
C THR A 97 0.17 15.25 5.91
N ALA A 98 0.86 15.80 6.91
CA ALA A 98 0.72 15.41 8.31
C ALA A 98 -0.77 15.40 8.74
N GLY A 99 -1.20 14.34 9.42
CA GLY A 99 -2.59 14.12 9.84
C GLY A 99 -3.60 13.87 8.70
N GLY A 100 -3.14 13.82 7.44
CA GLY A 100 -4.00 13.73 6.26
C GLY A 100 -4.40 12.31 5.86
N ALA A 101 -5.26 12.23 4.85
CA ALA A 101 -5.61 10.99 4.17
C ALA A 101 -5.81 11.24 2.67
N ARG A 102 -5.62 10.19 1.87
CA ARG A 102 -5.95 10.18 0.44
C ARG A 102 -6.61 8.88 0.04
N TYR A 103 -7.64 8.97 -0.79
CA TYR A 103 -8.19 7.83 -1.50
C TYR A 103 -7.52 7.74 -2.86
N ILE A 104 -6.97 6.58 -3.20
CA ILE A 104 -6.19 6.35 -4.42
C ILE A 104 -6.77 5.15 -5.16
N TYR A 105 -6.97 5.28 -6.48
CA TYR A 105 -7.45 4.17 -7.30
C TYR A 105 -6.82 4.16 -8.69
N LEU A 106 -6.67 2.96 -9.24
CA LEU A 106 -6.05 2.72 -10.53
C LEU A 106 -7.03 3.04 -11.67
N THR A 107 -6.61 3.87 -12.62
CA THR A 107 -7.41 4.25 -13.81
C THR A 107 -6.91 3.62 -15.11
N ASN A 108 -5.64 3.20 -15.16
CA ASN A 108 -5.05 2.50 -16.29
C ASN A 108 -3.93 1.56 -15.80
N ASN A 109 -3.96 0.29 -16.21
CA ASN A 109 -3.01 -0.75 -15.80
C ASN A 109 -2.12 -1.29 -16.95
N ALA A 110 -2.01 -0.56 -18.07
CA ALA A 110 -1.28 -1.02 -19.25
C ALA A 110 0.25 -1.12 -19.05
N THR A 111 0.81 -0.45 -18.04
CA THR A 111 2.24 -0.46 -17.71
C THR A 111 2.44 -0.83 -16.24
N THR A 112 3.69 -1.12 -15.85
CA THR A 112 4.06 -1.34 -14.44
C THR A 112 3.72 -0.13 -13.56
N ALA A 113 3.93 1.10 -14.06
CA ALA A 113 3.55 2.33 -13.37
C ALA A 113 2.02 2.51 -13.28
N GLY A 114 1.32 2.23 -14.38
CA GLY A 114 -0.11 2.53 -14.53
C GLY A 114 -0.41 4.03 -14.52
N SER A 115 -1.68 4.38 -14.33
CA SER A 115 -2.12 5.75 -14.08
C SER A 115 -3.11 5.76 -12.92
N TRP A 116 -2.89 6.62 -11.94
CA TRP A 116 -3.61 6.63 -10.68
C TRP A 116 -4.34 7.95 -10.48
N SER A 117 -5.52 7.89 -9.88
CA SER A 117 -6.26 9.07 -9.40
C SER A 117 -6.15 9.15 -7.89
N SER A 118 -6.15 10.36 -7.34
CA SER A 118 -6.10 10.62 -5.90
C SER A 118 -7.06 11.74 -5.51
N LEU A 119 -7.79 11.51 -4.42
CA LEU A 119 -8.72 12.45 -3.76
C LEU A 119 -8.28 12.71 -2.31
#